data_AF-A0A9P7JSV8-F1
#
_entry.id   AF-A0A9P7JSV8-F1
#
_cell.length_a   1.000
_cell.length_b   1.000
_cell.length_c   1.000
_cell.angle_alpha   90.00
_cell.angle_beta   90.00
_cell.angle_gamma   90.00
#
_symmetry.space_group_name_H-M   'P 1'
#
loop_
_entity.id
_entity.type
_entity.pdbx_description
1 polymer ?
#
loop_
_entity_poly.entity_id
_entity_poly.type
_entity_poly.pdbx_seq_one_letter_code
_entity_poly.pdbx_strand_id
1 'polypeptide(L)'
;RIWWCPTAEFTLLPLHAAGAYEKKRDSLSHIYISSYTPTLATLVRARKQDSRDASPQRFVAIGQGNSDVGKPLECVAPELAIVTRRLTLVAMSLGNATVKGAFDALNHKQWLHLACHGMPNRQQPFESSFAMRDGPLMIKDIIRSNWQNPQFAFLSACHTTVGDEESPDESIHLAVAMQFSGFRSVIGSMWSVDDKIVQEVVSAFYENMVDDPGRLGCTRAAMDGVAEGCEEVARQ
;
A
#
# COMPACT_ATOMS: atom_id res chain seq x y z
N ARG A 1 18.68 4.60 -5.75
CA ARG A 1 17.20 4.76 -5.81
C ARG A 1 16.83 5.46 -7.11
N ILE A 2 15.82 4.97 -7.81
CA ILE A 2 15.25 5.54 -9.04
C ILE A 2 13.80 5.94 -8.75
N TRP A 3 13.37 7.09 -9.28
CA TRP A 3 11.98 7.53 -9.26
C TRP A 3 11.40 7.51 -10.67
N TRP A 4 10.40 6.66 -10.88
CA TRP A 4 9.69 6.53 -12.14
C TRP A 4 8.49 7.48 -12.14
N CYS A 5 8.36 8.28 -13.19
CA CYS A 5 7.16 9.09 -13.46
C CYS A 5 6.56 8.64 -14.80
N PRO A 6 6.10 7.37 -14.91
CA PRO A 6 5.57 6.85 -16.15
C PRO A 6 4.24 7.53 -16.50
N THR A 7 3.92 7.53 -17.78
CA THR A 7 2.67 8.08 -18.33
C THR A 7 2.02 7.04 -19.23
N ALA A 8 0.68 7.07 -19.30
CA ALA A 8 -0.11 6.17 -20.13
C ALA A 8 0.25 4.70 -19.85
N GLU A 9 0.36 3.85 -20.87
CA GLU A 9 0.51 2.39 -20.74
C GLU A 9 1.76 1.98 -19.95
N PHE A 10 2.77 2.84 -19.85
CA PHE A 10 3.96 2.57 -19.03
C PHE A 10 3.67 2.52 -17.53
N THR A 11 2.53 3.03 -17.06
CA THR A 11 2.11 2.85 -15.66
C THR A 11 1.79 1.40 -15.35
N LEU A 12 1.46 0.59 -16.36
CA LEU A 12 1.08 -0.82 -16.20
C LEU A 12 2.29 -1.75 -16.06
N LEU A 13 3.49 -1.28 -16.44
CA LEU A 13 4.67 -2.12 -16.44
C LEU A 13 5.32 -2.12 -15.06
N PRO A 14 5.71 -3.28 -14.53
CA PRO A 14 6.52 -3.35 -13.32
C PRO A 14 7.97 -3.00 -13.66
N LEU A 15 8.21 -1.72 -13.99
CA LEU A 15 9.54 -1.17 -14.28
C LEU A 15 10.55 -1.49 -13.19
N HIS A 16 10.09 -1.55 -11.93
CA HIS A 16 10.90 -1.96 -10.79
C HIS A 16 11.41 -3.41 -10.86
N ALA A 17 10.70 -4.29 -11.57
CA ALA A 17 11.05 -5.69 -11.76
C ALA A 17 11.77 -5.93 -13.10
N ALA A 18 11.93 -4.94 -13.99
CA ALA A 18 12.48 -5.20 -15.32
C ALA A 18 13.87 -5.85 -15.26
N GLY A 19 14.08 -6.91 -16.05
CA GLY A 19 15.30 -7.71 -16.03
C GLY A 19 15.30 -8.75 -17.13
N ALA A 20 16.47 -9.36 -17.38
CA ALA A 20 16.60 -10.42 -18.39
C ALA A 20 16.10 -11.79 -17.89
N TYR A 21 15.87 -11.94 -16.57
CA TYR A 21 15.44 -13.19 -15.92
C TYR A 21 16.25 -14.45 -16.32
N GLU A 22 17.51 -14.25 -16.71
CA GLU A 22 18.46 -15.32 -16.98
C GLU A 22 19.21 -15.72 -15.69
N LYS A 23 19.58 -17.00 -15.55
CA LYS A 23 20.38 -17.45 -14.41
C LYS A 23 21.66 -16.60 -14.28
N LYS A 24 21.87 -16.00 -13.09
CA LYS A 24 23.03 -15.17 -12.70
C LYS A 24 23.09 -13.75 -13.31
N ARG A 25 21.99 -13.22 -13.85
CA ARG A 25 21.91 -11.79 -14.19
C ARG A 25 21.02 -11.05 -13.20
N ASP A 26 21.47 -9.86 -12.82
CA ASP A 26 20.71 -8.97 -11.94
C ASP A 26 19.51 -8.35 -12.68
N SER A 27 18.34 -8.38 -12.05
CA SER A 27 17.19 -7.55 -12.41
C SER A 27 17.35 -6.15 -11.81
N LEU A 28 16.54 -5.19 -12.28
CA LEU A 28 16.55 -3.84 -11.71
C LEU A 28 16.25 -3.81 -10.22
N SER A 29 15.46 -4.76 -9.71
CA SER A 29 15.15 -4.90 -8.28
C SER A 29 16.39 -5.20 -7.42
N HIS A 30 17.41 -5.88 -7.96
CA HIS A 30 18.66 -6.15 -7.25
C HIS A 30 19.62 -4.94 -7.23
N ILE A 31 19.48 -4.04 -8.19
CA ILE A 31 20.44 -2.94 -8.42
C ILE A 31 19.89 -1.62 -7.85
N TYR A 32 18.58 -1.39 -7.94
CA TYR A 32 17.97 -0.11 -7.62
C TYR A 32 16.69 -0.26 -6.79
N ILE A 33 16.62 0.55 -5.73
CA ILE A 33 15.33 0.89 -5.09
C ILE A 33 14.50 1.69 -6.09
N SER A 34 13.44 1.09 -6.60
CA SER A 34 12.51 1.78 -7.48
C SER A 34 11.35 2.38 -6.68
N SER A 35 10.89 3.55 -7.08
CA SER A 35 9.70 4.21 -6.50
C SER A 35 8.95 4.93 -7.59
N TYR A 36 7.63 5.04 -7.47
CA TYR A 36 6.77 5.64 -8.48
C TYR A 36 6.22 6.97 -7.99
N THR A 37 6.08 7.93 -8.90
CA THR A 37 5.44 9.21 -8.62
C THR A 37 4.49 9.58 -9.77
N PRO A 38 3.27 10.07 -9.48
CA PRO A 38 2.32 10.44 -10.52
C PRO A 38 2.74 11.71 -11.26
N THR A 39 3.43 12.63 -10.57
CA THR A 39 3.93 13.87 -11.15
C THR A 39 5.21 14.33 -10.46
N LEU A 40 6.04 15.09 -11.16
CA LEU A 40 7.20 15.74 -10.56
C LEU A 40 6.81 16.68 -9.40
N ALA A 41 5.65 17.32 -9.47
CA ALA A 41 5.15 18.20 -8.42
C ALA A 41 4.86 17.43 -7.12
N THR A 42 4.27 16.23 -7.22
CA THR A 42 4.03 15.34 -6.08
C THR A 42 5.35 14.92 -5.43
N LEU A 43 6.36 14.54 -6.23
CA LEU A 43 7.68 14.19 -5.73
C LEU A 43 8.37 15.37 -5.01
N VAL A 44 8.35 16.57 -5.61
CA VAL A 44 8.94 17.78 -5.01
C VAL A 44 8.23 18.13 -3.69
N ARG A 45 6.90 18.06 -3.66
CA ARG A 45 6.10 18.31 -2.45
C ARG A 45 6.46 17.31 -1.34
N ALA A 46 6.49 16.01 -1.65
CA ALA A 46 6.82 14.97 -0.69
C ALA A 46 8.22 15.18 -0.08
N ARG A 47 9.19 15.64 -0.88
CA ARG A 47 10.56 15.93 -0.42
C ARG A 47 10.70 17.22 0.38
N LYS A 48 9.86 18.22 0.15
CA LYS A 48 9.88 19.48 0.91
C LYS A 48 9.31 19.33 2.32
N GLN A 49 8.40 18.38 2.53
CA GLN A 49 7.76 18.10 3.81
C GLN A 49 8.58 17.17 4.71
N ASP A 50 9.85 16.92 4.38
CA ASP A 50 10.75 16.06 5.14
C ASP A 50 11.24 16.77 6.43
N SER A 51 10.30 17.13 7.30
CA SER A 51 10.60 17.43 8.70
C SER A 51 10.93 16.11 9.38
N ARG A 52 12.17 16.00 9.87
CA ARG A 52 12.65 14.91 10.74
C ARG A 52 12.00 15.01 12.11
N ASP A 53 10.67 15.01 12.17
CA ASP A 53 9.97 15.04 13.44
C ASP A 53 10.18 13.70 14.14
N ALA A 54 10.98 13.74 15.21
CA ALA A 54 11.25 12.63 16.13
C ALA A 54 10.02 12.30 17.02
N SER A 55 8.82 12.71 16.61
CA SER A 55 7.59 12.41 17.35
C SER A 55 7.29 10.90 17.26
N PRO A 56 6.71 10.30 18.31
CA PRO A 56 6.27 8.91 18.26
C PRO A 56 5.35 8.69 17.06
N GLN A 57 5.76 7.83 16.13
CA GLN A 57 5.00 7.55 14.92
C GLN A 57 3.69 6.86 15.33
N ARG A 58 2.57 7.56 15.13
CA ARG A 58 1.25 7.02 15.45
C ARG A 58 0.74 6.21 14.28
N PHE A 59 0.66 4.90 14.51
CA PHE A 59 0.25 3.92 13.51
C PHE A 59 -1.20 3.48 13.73
N VAL A 60 -1.91 3.23 12.62
CA VAL A 60 -3.21 2.57 12.61
C VAL A 60 -3.24 1.44 11.58
N ALA A 61 -3.82 0.32 11.98
CA ALA A 61 -4.11 -0.81 11.10
C ALA A 61 -5.62 -0.95 10.94
N ILE A 62 -6.12 -0.97 9.71
CA ILE A 62 -7.54 -1.12 9.39
C ILE A 62 -7.69 -2.37 8.55
N GLY A 63 -8.51 -3.31 9.00
CA GLY A 63 -8.82 -4.54 8.29
C GLY A 63 -10.31 -4.68 8.06
N GLN A 64 -10.71 -4.92 6.81
CA GLN A 64 -12.05 -5.36 6.45
C GLN A 64 -11.97 -6.60 5.56
N GLY A 65 -12.21 -7.77 6.16
CA GLY A 65 -12.25 -9.06 5.46
C GLY A 65 -13.65 -9.58 5.18
N ASN A 66 -14.70 -8.95 5.71
CA ASN A 66 -16.08 -9.39 5.49
C ASN A 66 -16.96 -8.18 5.13
N SER A 67 -16.92 -7.81 3.85
CA SER A 67 -17.80 -6.80 3.25
C SER A 67 -18.87 -7.46 2.38
N ASP A 68 -19.93 -6.71 2.08
CA ASP A 68 -20.97 -7.13 1.11
C ASP A 68 -20.46 -7.17 -0.34
N VAL A 69 -19.20 -6.80 -0.56
CA VAL A 69 -18.51 -6.79 -1.86
C VAL A 69 -17.45 -7.89 -1.87
N GLY A 70 -17.42 -8.69 -2.94
CA GLY A 70 -16.40 -9.70 -3.16
C GLY A 70 -16.59 -10.97 -2.33
N LYS A 71 -15.57 -11.82 -2.32
CA LYS A 71 -15.50 -12.99 -1.43
C LYS A 71 -14.85 -12.58 -0.11
N PRO A 72 -15.24 -13.16 1.04
CA PRO A 72 -14.55 -12.90 2.30
C PRO A 72 -13.03 -13.08 2.18
N LEU A 73 -12.27 -12.10 2.66
CA LEU A 73 -10.81 -12.14 2.71
C LEU A 73 -10.37 -12.75 4.04
N GLU A 74 -10.18 -14.06 4.06
CA GLU A 74 -9.71 -14.80 5.23
C GLU A 74 -8.30 -14.37 5.65
N CYS A 75 -7.51 -13.81 4.73
CA CYS A 75 -6.14 -13.34 4.94
C CYS A 75 -6.03 -12.05 5.78
N VAL A 76 -7.09 -11.25 5.90
CA VAL A 76 -7.04 -9.95 6.62
C VAL A 76 -6.72 -10.13 8.10
N ALA A 77 -7.34 -11.12 8.76
CA ALA A 77 -7.10 -11.38 10.17
C ALA A 77 -5.65 -11.82 10.48
N PRO A 78 -5.07 -12.83 9.80
CA PRO A 78 -3.68 -13.21 10.01
C PRO A 78 -2.70 -12.10 9.60
N GLU A 79 -2.99 -11.33 8.55
CA GLU A 79 -2.16 -10.19 8.14
C GLU A 79 -2.08 -9.13 9.25
N LEU A 80 -3.23 -8.71 9.80
CA LEU A 80 -3.23 -7.75 10.91
C LEU A 80 -2.54 -8.30 12.18
N ALA A 81 -2.60 -9.62 12.40
CA ALA A 81 -1.86 -10.26 13.49
C ALA A 81 -0.33 -10.12 13.32
N ILE A 82 0.19 -10.07 12.10
CA ILE A 82 1.61 -9.80 11.83
C ILE A 82 1.95 -8.35 12.21
N VAL A 83 1.18 -7.38 11.72
CA VAL A 83 1.41 -5.94 11.95
C VAL A 83 1.38 -5.61 13.45
N THR A 84 0.42 -6.17 14.18
CA THR A 84 0.22 -5.93 15.62
C THR A 84 1.33 -6.45 16.50
N ARG A 85 1.93 -7.59 16.14
CA ARG A 85 3.04 -8.18 16.90
C ARG A 85 4.29 -7.33 16.84
N ARG A 86 4.45 -6.54 15.77
CA ARG A 86 5.67 -5.78 15.49
C ARG A 86 5.55 -4.30 15.90
N LEU A 87 4.34 -3.76 15.96
CA LEU A 87 4.10 -2.33 16.19
C LEU A 87 3.20 -2.07 17.39
N THR A 88 3.57 -1.06 18.19
CA THR A 88 2.65 -0.51 19.20
C THR A 88 1.56 0.29 18.49
N LEU A 89 0.42 -0.36 18.23
CA LEU A 89 -0.70 0.25 17.53
C LEU A 89 -1.49 1.19 18.44
N VAL A 90 -2.01 2.26 17.84
CA VAL A 90 -2.90 3.19 18.56
C VAL A 90 -4.39 2.89 18.29
N ALA A 91 -4.72 2.20 17.18
CA ALA A 91 -6.08 1.80 16.86
C ALA A 91 -6.09 0.62 15.87
N MET A 92 -7.12 -0.21 15.96
CA MET A 92 -7.37 -1.34 15.06
C MET A 92 -8.86 -1.55 14.84
N SER A 93 -9.23 -1.91 13.61
CA SER A 93 -10.52 -2.54 13.31
C SER A 93 -10.27 -3.86 12.58
N LEU A 94 -10.79 -4.96 13.11
CA LEU A 94 -10.67 -6.32 12.54
C LEU A 94 -12.02 -6.74 11.98
N GLY A 95 -12.11 -6.90 10.66
CA GLY A 95 -13.22 -7.59 9.99
C GLY A 95 -14.58 -6.91 10.08
N ASN A 96 -14.64 -5.66 10.54
CA ASN A 96 -15.86 -4.87 10.69
C ASN A 96 -15.58 -3.36 10.59
N ALA A 97 -14.52 -2.98 9.88
CA ALA A 97 -14.17 -1.57 9.72
C ALA A 97 -15.32 -0.81 9.05
N THR A 98 -15.65 0.36 9.59
CA THR A 98 -16.65 1.27 9.03
C THR A 98 -15.98 2.48 8.39
N VAL A 99 -16.65 3.13 7.45
CA VAL A 99 -16.18 4.38 6.83
C VAL A 99 -15.85 5.41 7.91
N LYS A 100 -16.78 5.65 8.84
CA LYS A 100 -16.56 6.59 9.94
C LYS A 100 -15.39 6.16 10.83
N GLY A 101 -15.31 4.88 11.18
CA GLY A 101 -14.23 4.35 12.00
C GLY A 101 -12.86 4.51 11.34
N ALA A 102 -12.78 4.35 10.02
CA ALA A 102 -11.57 4.57 9.24
C ALA A 102 -11.14 6.06 9.23
N PHE A 103 -12.08 6.99 9.05
CA PHE A 103 -11.80 8.44 9.14
C PHE A 103 -11.33 8.85 10.54
N ASP A 104 -12.05 8.42 11.58
CA ASP A 104 -11.72 8.72 12.97
C ASP A 104 -10.33 8.16 13.33
N ALA A 105 -10.04 6.95 12.85
CA ALA A 105 -8.74 6.32 12.99
C ALA A 105 -7.63 7.11 12.31
N LEU A 106 -7.84 7.63 11.09
CA LEU A 106 -6.82 8.29 10.28
C LEU A 106 -6.49 9.73 10.73
N ASN A 107 -7.46 10.46 11.31
CA ASN A 107 -7.35 11.90 11.55
C ASN A 107 -6.14 12.35 12.39
N HIS A 108 -5.59 11.45 13.21
CA HIS A 108 -4.46 11.73 14.11
C HIS A 108 -3.27 10.79 13.93
N LYS A 109 -3.17 10.11 12.78
CA LYS A 109 -2.17 9.08 12.53
C LYS A 109 -1.33 9.44 11.33
N GLN A 110 -0.05 9.14 11.45
CA GLN A 110 0.94 9.43 10.42
C GLN A 110 1.14 8.20 9.52
N TRP A 111 0.88 7.01 10.05
CA TRP A 111 1.10 5.74 9.37
C TRP A 111 -0.18 4.92 9.31
N LEU A 112 -0.52 4.44 8.12
CA LEU A 112 -1.68 3.60 7.84
C LEU A 112 -1.21 2.24 7.30
N HIS A 113 -1.85 1.18 7.78
CA HIS A 113 -1.95 -0.09 7.07
C HIS A 113 -3.42 -0.40 6.83
N LEU A 114 -3.77 -0.69 5.58
CA LEU A 114 -5.13 -0.95 5.16
C LEU A 114 -5.20 -2.29 4.44
N ALA A 115 -5.93 -3.24 5.00
CA ALA A 115 -6.15 -4.59 4.47
C ALA A 115 -7.64 -4.82 4.19
N CYS A 116 -8.06 -4.70 2.93
CA CYS A 116 -9.46 -4.87 2.51
C CYS A 116 -9.57 -4.99 0.99
N HIS A 117 -10.77 -5.21 0.43
CA HIS A 117 -10.94 -5.04 -1.01
C HIS A 117 -10.74 -3.59 -1.43
N GLY A 118 -9.86 -3.37 -2.41
CA GLY A 118 -9.89 -2.17 -3.23
C GLY A 118 -11.06 -2.26 -4.21
N MET A 119 -11.74 -1.15 -4.46
CA MET A 119 -12.82 -0.99 -5.45
C MET A 119 -12.49 0.18 -6.40
N PRO A 120 -11.42 0.05 -7.19
CA PRO A 120 -11.04 0.96 -8.27
C PRO A 120 -12.15 1.21 -9.31
N ASN A 121 -12.13 2.38 -9.92
CA ASN A 121 -13.00 2.75 -11.02
C ASN A 121 -12.20 3.44 -12.12
N ARG A 122 -11.97 2.76 -13.25
CA ARG A 122 -11.15 3.29 -14.37
C ARG A 122 -11.75 4.51 -15.05
N GLN A 123 -13.07 4.53 -15.24
CA GLN A 123 -13.74 5.63 -15.94
C GLN A 123 -13.75 6.89 -15.07
N GLN A 124 -13.88 6.69 -13.76
CA GLN A 124 -13.90 7.76 -12.79
C GLN A 124 -12.96 7.44 -11.62
N PRO A 125 -11.64 7.67 -11.77
CA PRO A 125 -10.64 7.30 -10.75
C PRO A 125 -10.92 7.85 -9.35
N PHE A 126 -11.53 9.04 -9.25
CA PHE A 126 -11.94 9.64 -7.97
C PHE A 126 -13.13 8.94 -7.30
N GLU A 127 -13.86 8.10 -8.04
CA GLU A 127 -14.90 7.22 -7.51
C GLU A 127 -14.37 5.86 -7.07
N SER A 128 -13.07 5.62 -7.19
CA SER A 128 -12.43 4.46 -6.57
C SER A 128 -12.62 4.49 -5.05
N SER A 129 -12.63 3.32 -4.41
CA SER A 129 -12.87 3.21 -2.98
C SER A 129 -12.22 2.00 -2.35
N PHE A 130 -12.33 1.89 -1.03
CA PHE A 130 -11.99 0.71 -0.25
C PHE A 130 -13.25 0.16 0.39
N ALA A 131 -13.48 -1.15 0.31
CA ALA A 131 -14.67 -1.76 0.89
C ALA A 131 -14.65 -1.66 2.43
N MET A 132 -15.72 -1.13 3.01
CA MET A 132 -15.98 -1.13 4.45
C MET A 132 -17.31 -1.84 4.73
N ARG A 133 -17.59 -2.11 6.00
CA ARG A 133 -18.81 -2.80 6.47
C ARG A 133 -20.09 -2.04 6.14
N ASP A 134 -20.05 -0.72 6.20
CA ASP A 134 -21.20 0.17 6.08
C ASP A 134 -21.20 0.98 4.76
N GLY A 135 -20.36 0.59 3.81
CA GLY A 135 -20.27 1.20 2.49
C GLY A 135 -18.83 1.43 2.02
N PRO A 136 -18.64 2.01 0.84
CA PRO A 136 -17.31 2.29 0.31
C PRO A 136 -16.66 3.50 0.99
N LEU A 137 -15.41 3.35 1.43
CA LEU A 137 -14.53 4.47 1.79
C LEU A 137 -13.97 5.08 0.51
N MET A 138 -14.59 6.17 0.05
CA MET A 138 -14.26 6.76 -1.26
C MET A 138 -12.93 7.52 -1.23
N ILE A 139 -12.17 7.38 -2.31
CA ILE A 139 -10.93 8.12 -2.53
C ILE A 139 -11.14 9.64 -2.49
N LYS A 140 -12.19 10.14 -3.14
CA LYS A 140 -12.51 11.59 -3.12
C LYS A 140 -12.66 12.14 -1.71
N ASP A 141 -13.19 11.34 -0.78
CA ASP A 141 -13.40 11.76 0.61
C ASP A 141 -12.08 11.70 1.40
N ILE A 142 -11.22 10.72 1.11
CA ILE A 142 -9.85 10.68 1.64
C ILE A 142 -9.03 11.88 1.16
N ILE A 143 -9.10 12.26 -0.12
CA ILE A 143 -8.34 13.39 -0.68
C ILE A 143 -8.82 14.73 -0.11
N ARG A 144 -10.13 14.88 0.10
CA ARG A 144 -10.71 16.10 0.69
C ARG A 144 -10.44 16.25 2.18
N SER A 145 -10.00 15.19 2.83
CA SER A 145 -9.73 15.20 4.26
C SER A 145 -8.39 15.86 4.58
N ASN A 146 -8.38 16.70 5.60
CA ASN A 146 -7.19 17.43 6.03
C ASN A 146 -6.42 16.62 7.08
N TRP A 147 -5.78 15.53 6.64
CA TRP A 147 -5.03 14.64 7.52
C TRP A 147 -3.87 15.35 8.20
N GLN A 148 -3.69 15.11 9.51
CA GLN A 148 -2.59 15.70 10.26
C GLN A 148 -1.28 14.94 10.01
N ASN A 149 -0.46 15.47 9.10
CA ASN A 149 0.88 14.98 8.78
C ASN A 149 0.92 13.49 8.32
N PRO A 150 0.14 13.08 7.31
CA PRO A 150 0.23 11.71 6.76
C PRO A 150 1.65 11.47 6.20
N GLN A 151 2.28 10.37 6.63
CA GLN A 151 3.65 10.02 6.23
C GLN A 151 3.67 8.82 5.30
N PHE A 152 2.99 7.75 5.70
CA PHE A 152 3.11 6.46 5.03
C PHE A 152 1.79 5.67 5.02
N ALA A 153 1.50 5.02 3.90
CA ALA A 153 0.39 4.07 3.77
C ALA A 153 0.89 2.74 3.18
N PHE A 154 0.51 1.64 3.80
CA PHE A 154 0.59 0.30 3.23
C PHE A 154 -0.81 -0.13 2.83
N LEU A 155 -1.02 -0.42 1.55
CA LEU A 155 -2.30 -0.84 0.99
C LEU A 155 -2.19 -2.32 0.63
N SER A 156 -2.63 -3.19 1.54
CA SER A 156 -2.90 -4.60 1.25
C SER A 156 -4.32 -4.73 0.72
N ALA A 157 -4.53 -4.14 -0.45
CA ALA A 157 -5.83 -4.11 -1.08
C ALA A 157 -5.76 -4.79 -2.45
N CYS A 158 -6.21 -6.05 -2.49
CA CYS A 158 -6.30 -6.82 -3.73
C CYS A 158 -7.76 -6.88 -4.20
N HIS A 159 -7.93 -6.84 -5.52
CA HIS A 159 -9.19 -7.23 -6.15
C HIS A 159 -9.23 -8.75 -6.33
N THR A 160 -10.38 -9.31 -5.96
CA THR A 160 -10.77 -10.71 -6.15
C THR A 160 -11.51 -10.88 -7.48
N THR A 161 -10.92 -11.59 -8.42
CA THR A 161 -11.67 -12.44 -9.36
C THR A 161 -10.73 -13.44 -10.03
N VAL A 162 -10.90 -14.71 -9.67
CA VAL A 162 -10.59 -15.81 -10.58
C VAL A 162 -11.52 -15.63 -11.78
N GLY A 163 -10.96 -15.25 -12.94
CA GLY A 163 -11.67 -15.31 -14.21
C GLY A 163 -11.95 -13.99 -14.93
N ASP A 164 -11.18 -12.92 -14.72
CA ASP A 164 -11.20 -11.81 -15.69
C ASP A 164 -9.78 -11.31 -15.98
N GLU A 165 -9.32 -11.55 -17.21
CA GLU A 165 -8.03 -11.08 -17.73
C GLU A 165 -7.99 -9.54 -17.87
N GLU A 166 -9.08 -8.83 -17.54
CA GLU A 166 -9.27 -7.42 -17.82
C GLU A 166 -8.83 -6.43 -16.72
N SER A 167 -8.42 -6.84 -15.51
CA SER A 167 -8.29 -5.90 -14.35
C SER A 167 -6.90 -5.76 -13.65
N PRO A 168 -5.80 -5.44 -14.37
CA PRO A 168 -4.46 -5.20 -13.75
C PRO A 168 -4.12 -3.73 -13.40
N ASP A 169 -5.03 -2.77 -13.57
CA ASP A 169 -4.70 -1.32 -13.73
C ASP A 169 -4.99 -0.46 -12.48
N GLU A 170 -5.24 -1.08 -11.34
CA GLU A 170 -6.19 -0.47 -10.41
C GLU A 170 -5.61 -0.07 -9.05
N SER A 171 -4.60 -0.78 -8.59
CA SER A 171 -3.93 -0.53 -7.32
C SER A 171 -2.98 0.66 -7.36
N ILE A 172 -2.42 0.98 -8.54
CA ILE A 172 -1.62 2.20 -8.76
C ILE A 172 -2.49 3.45 -8.58
N HIS A 173 -3.73 3.42 -9.06
CA HIS A 173 -4.67 4.54 -8.92
C HIS A 173 -5.02 4.80 -7.44
N LEU A 174 -5.24 3.75 -6.64
CA LEU A 174 -5.44 3.86 -5.19
C LEU A 174 -4.19 4.39 -4.47
N ALA A 175 -3.00 3.91 -4.83
CA ALA A 175 -1.75 4.41 -4.24
C ALA A 175 -1.49 5.89 -4.58
N VAL A 176 -1.73 6.28 -5.83
CA VAL A 176 -1.64 7.68 -6.29
C VAL A 176 -2.64 8.58 -5.57
N ALA A 177 -3.86 8.09 -5.35
CA ALA A 177 -4.86 8.81 -4.59
C ALA A 177 -4.42 9.10 -3.14
N MET A 178 -3.76 8.13 -2.49
CA MET A 178 -3.18 8.34 -1.16
C MET A 178 -2.04 9.36 -1.19
N GLN A 179 -1.25 9.41 -2.27
CA GLN A 179 -0.26 10.48 -2.43
C GLN A 179 -0.93 11.85 -2.57
N PHE A 180 -2.04 11.95 -3.29
CA PHE A 180 -2.80 13.20 -3.41
C PHE A 180 -3.47 13.64 -2.11
N SER A 181 -3.85 12.70 -1.24
CA SER A 181 -4.33 13.02 0.12
C SER A 181 -3.20 13.41 1.08
N GLY A 182 -1.94 13.36 0.63
CA GLY A 182 -0.78 13.90 1.34
C GLY A 182 0.18 12.85 1.89
N PHE A 183 -0.11 11.55 1.75
CA PHE A 183 0.84 10.51 2.14
C PHE A 183 2.12 10.63 1.30
N ARG A 184 3.27 10.69 1.96
CA ARG A 184 4.56 10.92 1.29
C ARG A 184 5.09 9.67 0.61
N SER A 185 4.71 8.51 1.12
CA SER A 185 5.13 7.21 0.63
C SER A 185 3.97 6.24 0.76
N VAL A 186 3.74 5.48 -0.30
CA VAL A 186 2.66 4.51 -0.36
C VAL A 186 3.22 3.23 -0.93
N ILE A 187 2.94 2.11 -0.27
CA ILE A 187 3.18 0.77 -0.81
C ILE A 187 1.82 0.18 -1.14
N GLY A 188 1.73 -0.45 -2.29
CA GLY A 188 0.62 -1.30 -2.70
C GLY A 188 1.11 -2.30 -3.73
N SER A 189 0.35 -3.36 -3.96
CA SER A 189 0.61 -4.29 -5.07
C SER A 189 0.24 -3.63 -6.41
N MET A 190 0.75 -4.10 -7.54
CA MET A 190 0.26 -3.68 -8.88
C MET A 190 -0.89 -4.56 -9.40
N TRP A 191 -1.02 -5.78 -8.88
CA TRP A 191 -2.03 -6.77 -9.26
C TRP A 191 -2.46 -7.57 -8.03
N SER A 192 -3.43 -8.46 -8.23
CA SER A 192 -3.86 -9.41 -7.21
C SER A 192 -2.73 -10.38 -6.89
N VAL A 193 -2.45 -10.56 -5.60
CA VAL A 193 -1.38 -11.42 -5.11
C VAL A 193 -2.02 -12.52 -4.27
N ASP A 194 -1.51 -13.75 -4.39
CA ASP A 194 -1.97 -14.87 -3.58
C ASP A 194 -1.81 -14.56 -2.07
N ASP A 195 -2.79 -14.97 -1.27
CA ASP A 195 -2.85 -14.69 0.17
C ASP A 195 -1.57 -15.13 0.91
N LYS A 196 -0.93 -16.24 0.49
CA LYS A 196 0.32 -16.71 1.09
C LYS A 196 1.46 -15.73 0.83
N ILE A 197 1.53 -15.19 -0.39
CA ILE A 197 2.56 -14.23 -0.79
C ILE A 197 2.32 -12.88 -0.13
N VAL A 198 1.06 -12.46 0.03
CA VAL A 198 0.72 -11.26 0.81
C VAL A 198 1.27 -11.38 2.23
N GLN A 199 1.08 -12.53 2.89
CA GLN A 199 1.59 -12.74 4.25
C GLN A 199 3.12 -12.69 4.32
N GLU A 200 3.83 -13.30 3.37
CA GLU A 200 5.29 -13.27 3.29
C GLU A 200 5.80 -11.83 3.12
N VAL A 201 5.29 -11.11 2.13
CA VAL A 201 5.67 -9.71 1.85
C VAL A 201 5.36 -8.80 3.04
N VAL A 202 4.20 -8.93 3.66
CA VAL A 202 3.82 -8.14 4.85
C VAL A 202 4.74 -8.48 6.01
N SER A 203 5.04 -9.75 6.24
CA SER A 203 5.96 -10.18 7.30
C SER A 203 7.35 -9.58 7.10
N ALA A 204 7.96 -9.78 5.93
CA ALA A 204 9.29 -9.24 5.65
C ALA A 204 9.32 -7.71 5.68
N PHE A 205 8.26 -7.05 5.21
CA PHE A 205 8.16 -5.60 5.28
C PHE A 205 8.17 -5.09 6.73
N TYR A 206 7.30 -5.63 7.60
CA TYR A 206 7.22 -5.15 8.98
C TYR A 206 8.37 -5.64 9.88
N GLU A 207 9.01 -6.74 9.54
CA GLU A 207 10.24 -7.19 10.20
C GLU A 207 11.41 -6.23 9.93
N ASN A 208 11.57 -5.79 8.68
CA ASN A 208 12.64 -4.86 8.29
C ASN A 208 12.27 -3.38 8.52
N MET A 209 11.03 -3.08 8.89
CA MET A 209 10.60 -1.71 9.22
C MET A 209 11.13 -1.24 10.57
N VAL A 210 11.30 -2.16 11.52
CA VAL A 210 11.71 -1.88 12.90
C VAL A 210 13.21 -2.13 13.03
N ASP A 211 14.00 -1.19 12.51
CA ASP A 211 15.47 -1.32 12.39
C ASP A 211 16.21 -0.90 13.70
N ASP A 212 15.59 -0.08 14.56
CA ASP A 212 16.16 0.49 15.80
C ASP A 212 15.01 0.70 16.83
N PRO A 213 15.21 0.63 18.16
CA PRO A 213 14.11 0.74 19.12
C PRO A 213 13.38 2.08 18.99
N GLY A 214 12.24 2.07 18.28
CA GLY A 214 11.32 3.20 18.17
C GLY A 214 11.39 4.04 16.89
N ARG A 215 12.22 3.70 15.89
CA ARG A 215 12.26 4.44 14.61
C ARG A 215 11.80 3.57 13.43
N LEU A 216 10.63 3.87 12.85
CA LEU A 216 10.14 3.18 11.66
C LEU A 216 10.86 3.70 10.40
N GLY A 217 11.52 2.79 9.69
CA GLY A 217 12.24 3.06 8.44
C GLY A 217 11.57 2.41 7.24
N CYS A 218 10.70 3.14 6.52
CA CYS A 218 9.99 2.58 5.36
C CYS A 218 10.88 2.31 4.13
N THR A 219 12.04 2.98 4.01
CA THR A 219 12.86 2.88 2.79
C THR A 219 13.57 1.54 2.66
N ARG A 220 14.11 1.00 3.76
CA ARG A 220 14.78 -0.30 3.77
C ARG A 220 13.75 -1.44 3.72
N ALA A 221 12.72 -1.37 4.55
CA ALA A 221 11.59 -2.29 4.54
C ALA A 221 10.96 -2.48 3.14
N ALA A 222 10.80 -1.38 2.39
CA ALA A 222 10.27 -1.43 1.03
C ALA A 222 11.18 -2.14 0.03
N MET A 223 12.50 -2.20 0.26
CA MET A 223 13.43 -2.92 -0.64
C MET A 223 13.26 -4.41 -0.47
N ASP A 224 13.30 -4.87 0.77
CA ASP A 224 13.31 -6.30 1.08
C ASP A 224 11.94 -6.93 0.78
N GLY A 225 10.84 -6.26 1.15
CA GLY A 225 9.49 -6.73 0.82
C GLY A 225 9.17 -6.73 -0.68
N VAL A 226 9.72 -5.77 -1.45
CA VAL A 226 9.55 -5.75 -2.92
C VAL A 226 10.42 -6.80 -3.60
N ALA A 227 11.65 -7.05 -3.12
CA ALA A 227 12.51 -8.09 -3.67
C ALA A 227 11.86 -9.48 -3.55
N GLU A 228 11.32 -9.79 -2.37
CA GLU A 228 10.64 -11.06 -2.11
C GLU A 228 9.38 -11.23 -2.98
N GLY A 229 8.57 -10.17 -3.12
CA GLY A 229 7.41 -10.19 -4.02
C GLY A 229 7.76 -10.28 -5.52
N CYS A 230 8.86 -9.65 -5.96
CA CYS A 230 9.28 -9.67 -7.37
C CYS A 230 9.86 -11.03 -7.80
N GLU A 231 10.62 -11.71 -6.93
CA GLU A 231 11.18 -13.03 -7.24
C GLU A 231 10.10 -14.09 -7.42
N GLU A 232 9.01 -14.00 -6.66
CA GLU A 232 7.93 -14.98 -6.71
C GLU A 232 7.04 -14.78 -7.95
N VAL A 233 6.73 -13.53 -8.33
CA VAL A 233 5.98 -13.23 -9.57
C VAL A 233 6.76 -13.66 -10.81
N ALA A 234 8.08 -13.58 -10.81
CA ALA A 234 8.91 -14.04 -11.92
C ALA A 234 8.99 -15.57 -12.08
N ARG A 235 8.50 -16.33 -11.08
CA ARG A 235 8.44 -17.81 -11.11
C ARG A 235 7.09 -18.36 -11.58
N GLN A 236 6.05 -17.52 -11.66
CA GLN A 236 4.73 -17.87 -12.18
C GLN A 236 4.67 -17.66 -13.69
#